data_AF-A0A7Y1QIC2-F1
#
_entry.id   AF-A0A7Y1QIC2-F1
#
_cell.length_a   1.000
_cell.length_b   1.000
_cell.length_c   1.000
_cell.angle_alpha   90.00
_cell.angle_beta   90.00
_cell.angle_gamma   90.00
#
_symmetry.space_group_name_H-M   'P 1'
#
loop_
_entity.id
_entity.type
_entity.pdbx_description
1 polymer ?
#
loop_
_entity_poly.entity_id
_entity_poly.type
_entity_poly.pdbx_seq_one_letter_code
_entity_poly.pdbx_strand_id
1 'polypeptide(L)' 'MPTKYRDAVTGEYVTEQEAKKRPRETVKESDKKRPAKEDEALIATVRERQASAQRVKVSLDDL' A
#
# COMPACT_ATOMS: atom_id res chain seq x y z
N MET A 1 1.20 10.21 -7.26
CA MET A 1 -0.13 10.33 -6.65
C MET A 1 -0.35 11.79 -6.31
N PRO A 2 -1.56 12.35 -6.46
CA PRO A 2 -1.82 13.72 -6.06
C PRO A 2 -1.60 13.86 -4.55
N THR A 3 -0.89 14.92 -4.16
CA THR A 3 -0.75 15.31 -2.75
C THR A 3 -2.13 15.62 -2.20
N LYS A 4 -2.51 14.98 -1.10
CA LYS A 4 -3.77 15.26 -0.42
C LYS A 4 -3.50 16.08 0.84
N TYR A 5 -4.38 17.01 1.12
CA TYR A 5 -4.36 17.75 2.38
C TYR A 5 -5.55 17.28 3.22
N ARG A 6 -5.30 17.03 4.50
CA ARG A 6 -6.31 16.57 5.44
C ARG A 6 -6.33 17.49 6.64
N ASP A 7 -7.51 17.92 7.05
CA ASP A 7 -7.68 18.66 8.28
C ASP A 7 -7.31 17.76 9.47
N ALA A 8 -6.42 18.24 10.33
CA ALA A 8 -5.91 17.53 11.49
C ALA A 8 -6.94 17.46 12.63
N VAL A 9 -7.90 18.39 12.63
CA VAL A 9 -8.92 18.55 13.67
C VAL A 9 -10.15 17.71 13.33
N THR A 10 -10.68 17.84 12.11
CA THR A 10 -11.89 17.13 11.67
C THR A 10 -11.58 15.81 10.96
N GLY A 11 -10.38 15.68 10.39
CA GLY A 11 -10.00 14.52 9.58
C GLY A 11 -10.55 14.54 8.16
N GLU A 12 -11.17 15.63 7.70
CA GLU A 12 -11.69 15.75 6.34
C GLU A 12 -10.61 16.14 5.33
N TYR A 13 -10.78 15.75 4.07
CA TYR A 13 -9.87 16.18 3.00
C TYR A 13 -10.22 17.59 2.55
N VAL A 14 -9.20 18.45 2.51
CA VAL A 14 -9.35 19.86 2.19
C VAL A 14 -8.55 20.23 0.94
N THR A 15 -8.89 21.37 0.36
CA THR A 15 -8.17 21.91 -0.80
C THR A 15 -6.83 22.51 -0.39
N GLU A 16 -5.92 22.67 -1.35
CA GLU A 16 -4.62 23.31 -1.08
C GLU A 16 -4.76 24.76 -0.60
N GLN A 17 -5.80 25.47 -1.06
CA GLN A 17 -6.07 26.84 -0.61
C GLN A 17 -6.44 26.88 0.87
N GLU A 18 -7.26 25.94 1.33
CA GLU A 18 -7.63 25.79 2.74
C GLU A 18 -6.39 25.44 3.58
N ALA A 19 -5.57 24.50 3.10
CA ALA A 19 -4.33 24.11 3.74
C ALA A 19 -3.34 25.28 3.89
N LYS A 20 -3.27 26.17 2.89
CA LYS A 20 -2.46 27.40 2.95
C LYS A 20 -3.01 28.42 3.96
N LYS A 21 -4.33 28.51 4.12
CA LYS A 21 -4.97 29.38 5.12
C LYS A 21 -4.78 28.87 6.54
N ARG A 22 -4.80 27.54 6.74
CA ARG A 22 -4.69 26.89 8.05
C ARG A 22 -3.55 25.86 8.08
N PRO A 23 -2.29 26.28 7.96
CA PRO A 23 -1.15 25.35 7.88
C PRO A 23 -0.89 24.59 9.18
N ARG A 24 -1.42 25.05 10.32
CA ARG A 24 -1.27 24.40 11.62
C ARG A 24 -2.32 23.31 11.87
N GLU A 25 -3.46 23.42 11.20
CA GLU A 25 -4.61 22.52 11.35
C GLU A 25 -4.75 21.59 10.16
N THR A 26 -3.78 21.59 9.22
CA THR A 26 -3.82 20.74 8.05
C THR A 26 -2.54 19.93 7.91
N VAL A 27 -2.70 18.67 7.51
CA VAL A 27 -1.63 17.69 7.30
C VAL A 27 -1.51 17.43 5.81
N LYS A 28 -0.27 17.46 5.31
CA LYS A 28 0.05 17.07 3.94
C LYS A 28 0.28 15.56 3.91
N GLU A 29 -0.69 14.82 3.41
CA GLU A 29 -0.59 13.38 3.23
C GLU A 29 0.04 13.07 1.87
N SER A 30 1.23 12.49 1.94
CA SER A 30 1.90 11.90 0.79
C SER A 30 1.81 10.39 0.96
N ASP A 31 1.12 9.72 0.04
CA ASP A 31 1.09 8.26 0.00
C ASP A 31 2.51 7.78 -0.28
N LYS A 32 3.23 7.40 0.77
CA LYS A 32 4.51 6.72 0.63
C LYS A 32 4.17 5.37 0.01
N LYS A 33 4.31 5.28 -1.32
CA LYS A 33 4.35 3.98 -1.98
C LYS A 33 5.32 3.11 -1.20
N ARG A 34 4.85 1.94 -0.75
CA ARG A 34 5.72 0.93 -0.18
C ARG A 34 6.90 0.74 -1.15
N PRO A 35 8.15 0.72 -0.66
CA PRO A 35 9.30 0.59 -1.53
C PRO A 35 9.13 -0.68 -2.39
N ALA A 36 9.29 -0.55 -3.70
CA ALA A 36 9.03 -1.62 -4.66
C ALA A 36 9.77 -2.94 -4.35
N LYS A 37 10.88 -2.86 -3.60
CA LYS A 37 11.64 -4.03 -3.10
C LYS A 37 10.84 -4.92 -2.15
N GLU A 38 9.95 -4.37 -1.34
CA GLU A 38 9.13 -5.14 -0.40
C GLU A 38 8.02 -5.89 -1.13
N ASP A 39 7.43 -5.26 -2.15
CA ASP A 39 6.41 -5.89 -3.01
C ASP A 39 7.03 -7.05 -3.83
N GLU A 40 8.24 -6.87 -4.39
CA GLU A 40 8.94 -7.93 -5.13
C GLU A 40 9.27 -9.16 -4.27
N ALA A 41 9.78 -8.94 -3.05
CA ALA A 41 10.07 -10.03 -2.11
C ALA A 41 8.80 -10.79 -1.69
N LEU A 42 7.69 -10.08 -1.48
CA LEU A 42 6.41 -10.69 -1.15
C LEU A 42 5.87 -11.53 -2.33
N ILE A 43 5.96 -10.99 -3.55
CA ILE A 43 5.54 -11.68 -4.77
C ILE A 43 6.39 -12.94 -5.00
N ALA A 44 7.71 -12.87 -4.82
CA ALA A 44 8.60 -14.03 -4.94
C ALA A 44 8.24 -15.12 -3.92
N THR A 45 8.01 -14.72 -2.67
CA THR A 45 7.63 -15.65 -1.58
C THR A 45 6.29 -16.32 -1.84
N VAL A 46 5.28 -15.57 -2.31
CA VAL A 46 3.96 -16.12 -2.66
C VAL A 46 4.08 -17.11 -3.81
N ARG A 47 4.89 -16.78 -4.84
CA ARG A 47 5.10 -17.64 -6.00
C ARG A 47 5.79 -18.96 -5.64
N GLU A 48 6.80 -18.92 -4.76
CA GLU A 48 7.48 -20.12 -4.28
C GLU A 48 6.52 -21.05 -3.51
N ARG A 49 5.69 -20.47 -2.63
CA ARG A 49 4.65 -21.24 -1.91
C ARG A 49 3.59 -21.83 -2.83
N GLN A 50 3.20 -21.13 -3.89
CA GLN A 50 2.26 -21.65 -4.87
C GLN A 50 2.87 -22.80 -5.69
N ALA A 51 4.13 -22.67 -6.10
CA ALA A 51 4.84 -23.71 -6.85
C ALA A 51 5.04 -24.99 -6.02
N SER A 52 5.36 -24.86 -4.73
CA SER A 52 5.46 -26.02 -3.83
C SER A 52 4.08 -26.66 -3.57
N ALA A 53 3.03 -25.87 -3.35
CA ALA A 53 1.68 -26.38 -3.19
C ALA A 53 1.17 -27.11 -4.45
N GLN A 54 1.54 -26.64 -5.64
CA GLN A 54 1.14 -27.29 -6.89
C GLN A 54 1.88 -28.61 -7.10
N ARG A 55 3.15 -28.70 -6.72
CA ARG A 55 3.92 -29.96 -6.74
C ARG A 55 3.33 -31.02 -5.80
N VAL A 56 2.93 -30.64 -4.59
CA VAL A 56 2.33 -31.57 -3.61
C VAL A 56 1.01 -32.14 -4.11
N LYS A 57 0.18 -31.31 -4.77
CA LYS A 57 -1.09 -31.78 -5.37
C LYS A 57 -0.83 -32.79 -6.48
N VAL A 58 0.08 -32.49 -7.41
CA VAL A 58 0.41 -33.39 -8.52
C VAL A 58 0.94 -34.75 -8.04
N SER A 59 1.69 -34.80 -6.94
CA SER A 59 2.15 -36.07 -6.36
C SER A 59 1.09 -36.86 -5.60
N LEU A 60 -0.02 -36.24 -5.21
CA LEU A 60 -1.11 -36.90 -4.48
C LEU A 60 -2.15 -37.51 -5.44
N ASP A 61 -2.36 -36.88 -6.60
CA ASP A 61 -3.26 -37.37 -7.65
C ASP A 61 -2.66 -38.54 -8.48
N ASP A 62 -1.35 -38.82 -8.35
CA ASP A 62 -0.61 -39.87 -9.09
C ASP A 62 -0.43 -41.17 -8.27
N LEU A 63 -1.18 -41.34 -7.17
CA LEU A 63 -1.17 -42.49 -6.24
C LEU A 63 -2.50 -43.23 -6.25
#